data_AF-A0A7W7S161-F1
#
_entry.id   AF-A0A7W7S161-F1
#
_cell.length_a   1.000
_cell.length_b   1.000
_cell.length_c   1.000
_cell.angle_alpha   90.00
_cell.angle_beta   90.00
_cell.angle_gamma   90.00
#
_symmetry.space_group_name_H-M   'P 1'
#
loop_
_entity.id
_entity.type
_entity.pdbx_description
1 polymer ?
#
loop_
_entity_poly.entity_id
_entity_poly.type
_entity_poly.pdbx_seq_one_letter_code
_entity_poly.pdbx_strand_id
1 'polypeptide(L)'
;MKRNELLGRMARLAKQYGFEFSKTPDVHGGGHDKWYVRGDAVIVPRHAEVNELTARGILKEWGALLAEAQQDMSQDDEEEGE
;
A
#
# COMPACT_ATOMS: atom_id res chain seq x y z
N MET A 1 7.73 -5.29 -15.22
CA MET A 1 8.43 -4.87 -13.98
C MET A 1 8.63 -6.08 -13.08
N LYS A 2 9.79 -6.24 -12.43
CA LYS A 2 9.95 -7.33 -11.46
C LYS A 2 9.14 -7.07 -10.21
N ARG A 3 8.53 -8.11 -9.63
CA ARG A 3 7.79 -7.99 -8.36
C ARG A 3 8.60 -7.33 -7.24
N ASN A 4 9.89 -7.67 -7.12
CA ASN A 4 10.78 -7.06 -6.13
C ASN A 4 10.93 -5.55 -6.32
N GLU A 5 10.94 -5.05 -7.56
CA GLU A 5 10.98 -3.61 -7.82
C GLU A 5 9.68 -2.93 -7.42
N LEU A 6 8.53 -3.57 -7.69
CA LEU A 6 7.22 -3.08 -7.27
C LEU A 6 7.15 -2.96 -5.74
N LEU A 7 7.53 -4.02 -5.02
CA LEU A 7 7.57 -4.01 -3.55
C LEU A 7 8.52 -2.94 -3.00
N GLY A 8 9.68 -2.75 -3.61
CA GLY A 8 10.61 -1.69 -3.23
C GLY A 8 10.03 -0.28 -3.39
N ARG A 9 9.26 -0.05 -4.46
CA ARG A 9 8.55 1.23 -4.69
C ARG A 9 7.42 1.43 -3.68
N MET A 10 6.64 0.39 -3.38
CA MET A 10 5.58 0.45 -2.36
C MET A 10 6.16 0.78 -0.98
N ALA A 11 7.28 0.15 -0.61
CA ALA A 11 7.98 0.43 0.65
C ALA A 11 8.44 1.88 0.76
N ARG A 12 8.95 2.45 -0.34
CA ARG A 12 9.40 3.84 -0.39
C ARG A 12 8.24 4.82 -0.30
N LEU A 13 7.09 4.51 -0.90
CA LEU A 13 5.87 5.30 -0.74
C LEU A 13 5.41 5.27 0.72
N ALA A 14 5.20 4.08 1.29
CA ALA A 14 4.75 3.94 2.67
C ALA A 14 5.63 4.73 3.65
N LYS A 15 6.96 4.62 3.52
CA LYS A 15 7.91 5.38 4.33
C LYS A 15 7.77 6.91 4.18
N GLN A 16 7.43 7.41 2.99
CA GLN A 16 7.21 8.85 2.77
C GLN A 16 5.95 9.36 3.48
N TYR A 17 4.91 8.52 3.56
CA TYR A 17 3.67 8.81 4.28
C TYR A 17 3.73 8.43 5.77
N GLY A 18 4.88 7.94 6.27
CA GLY A 18 5.04 7.54 7.66
C GLY A 18 4.46 6.18 8.05
N PHE A 19 4.10 5.33 7.07
CA PHE A 19 3.59 3.99 7.32
C PHE A 19 4.71 2.93 7.30
N GLU A 20 4.60 1.94 8.20
CA GLU A 20 5.45 0.76 8.17
C GLU A 20 5.03 -0.19 7.03
N PHE A 21 5.97 -0.48 6.13
CA PHE A 21 5.77 -1.46 5.06
C PHE A 21 6.56 -2.73 5.33
N SER A 22 5.84 -3.77 5.70
CA SER A 22 6.41 -5.12 5.82
C SER A 22 6.59 -5.76 4.45
N LYS A 23 7.77 -6.32 4.19
CA LYS A 23 8.04 -7.11 2.96
C LYS A 23 7.28 -8.45 2.95
N THR A 24 6.78 -8.86 4.10
CA THR A 24 5.86 -9.99 4.25
C THR A 24 4.43 -9.50 4.02
N PRO A 25 3.66 -10.16 3.14
CA PRO A 25 2.24 -9.87 3.02
C PRO A 25 1.52 -10.28 4.30
N ASP A 26 0.41 -9.59 4.58
CA ASP A 26 -0.41 -9.84 5.77
C ASP A 26 -1.25 -11.12 5.59
N VAL A 27 -1.73 -11.35 4.36
CA VAL A 27 -2.50 -12.53 3.98
C VAL A 27 -1.87 -13.20 2.77
N HIS A 28 -1.60 -14.50 2.90
CA HIS A 28 -1.12 -15.37 1.84
C HIS A 28 -2.21 -16.38 1.45
N GLY A 29 -2.68 -16.36 0.19
CA GLY A 29 -3.65 -17.35 -0.30
C GLY A 29 -4.03 -17.16 -1.78
N GLY A 30 -4.23 -18.28 -2.51
CA GLY A 30 -4.86 -18.26 -3.83
C GLY A 30 -4.11 -17.55 -4.97
N GLY A 31 -2.76 -17.54 -4.94
CA GLY A 31 -1.93 -16.99 -6.03
C GLY A 31 -1.61 -15.50 -5.94
N HIS A 32 -2.17 -14.78 -4.97
CA HIS A 32 -1.90 -13.36 -4.72
C HIS A 32 -1.50 -13.12 -3.26
N ASP A 33 -0.80 -12.01 -3.04
CA ASP A 33 -0.34 -11.52 -1.75
C ASP A 33 -1.08 -10.20 -1.43
N LYS A 34 -1.56 -10.02 -0.20
CA LYS A 34 -2.29 -8.81 0.21
C LYS A 34 -1.51 -7.99 1.24
N TRP A 35 -1.48 -6.67 1.06
CA TRP A 35 -0.94 -5.72 2.03
C TRP A 35 -2.06 -4.81 2.52
N TYR A 36 -2.26 -4.79 3.83
CA TYR A 36 -3.27 -3.96 4.47
C TYR A 36 -2.65 -2.64 4.95
N VAL A 37 -3.41 -1.56 4.83
CA VAL A 37 -3.12 -0.25 5.38
C VAL A 37 -4.42 0.33 5.95
N ARG A 38 -4.46 0.51 7.29
CA ARG A 38 -5.57 1.13 8.02
C ARG A 38 -7.00 0.64 7.70
N GLY A 39 -7.16 -0.57 7.15
CA GLY A 39 -8.46 -1.18 6.85
C GLY A 39 -8.63 -1.57 5.38
N ASP A 40 -7.89 -0.92 4.48
CA ASP A 40 -7.87 -1.24 3.06
C ASP A 40 -6.71 -2.17 2.71
N ALA A 41 -6.86 -2.93 1.62
CA ALA A 41 -5.84 -3.86 1.16
C ALA A 41 -5.59 -3.75 -0.33
N VAL A 42 -4.31 -3.74 -0.71
CA VAL A 42 -3.88 -3.85 -2.09
C VAL A 42 -3.49 -5.30 -2.40
N ILE A 43 -3.88 -5.77 -3.58
CA ILE A 43 -3.59 -7.12 -4.06
C ILE A 43 -2.38 -7.08 -5.00
N VAL A 44 -1.30 -7.76 -4.62
CA VAL A 44 -0.12 -7.92 -5.47
C VAL A 44 -0.03 -9.36 -5.97
N PRO A 45 0.00 -9.58 -7.29
CA PRO A 45 0.16 -10.91 -7.85
C PRO A 45 1.53 -11.53 -7.54
N ARG A 46 1.56 -12.86 -7.30
CA ARG A 46 2.79 -13.57 -6.89
C ARG A 46 3.79 -13.82 -8.03
N HIS A 47 3.46 -13.49 -9.27
CA HIS A 47 4.35 -13.72 -10.41
C HIS A 47 5.67 -12.95 -10.30
N ALA A 48 6.75 -13.52 -10.83
CA ALA A 48 8.07 -12.88 -10.82
C ALA A 48 8.08 -11.57 -11.62
N GLU A 49 7.29 -11.52 -12.69
CA GLU A 49 7.14 -10.38 -13.58
C GLU A 49 5.69 -9.90 -13.59
N VAL A 50 5.51 -8.65 -13.17
CA VAL A 50 4.24 -7.93 -13.19
C VAL A 50 4.18 -7.11 -14.47
N ASN A 51 3.04 -7.16 -15.17
CA ASN A 51 2.77 -6.28 -16.29
C ASN A 51 2.93 -4.82 -15.85
N GLU A 52 3.58 -3.99 -16.65
CA GLU A 52 3.84 -2.60 -16.29
C GLU A 52 2.56 -1.80 -16.05
N LEU A 53 1.48 -2.08 -16.79
CA LEU A 53 0.18 -1.44 -16.59
C LEU A 53 -0.39 -1.82 -15.21
N THR A 54 -0.38 -3.11 -14.87
CA THR A 54 -0.81 -3.62 -13.57
C THR A 54 0.03 -3.04 -12.44
N ALA A 55 1.36 -3.02 -12.59
CA ALA A 55 2.27 -2.47 -11.59
C ALA A 55 2.02 -0.98 -11.35
N ARG A 56 1.76 -0.19 -12.41
CA ARG A 56 1.40 1.23 -12.29
C ARG A 56 0.06 1.43 -11.60
N GLY A 57 -0.92 0.57 -11.88
CA GLY A 57 -2.21 0.55 -11.18
C GLY A 57 -2.03 0.31 -9.68
N ILE A 58 -1.31 -0.74 -9.31
CA ILE A 58 -1.01 -1.08 -7.91
C ILE A 58 -0.30 0.07 -7.19
N LEU A 59 0.69 0.71 -7.82
CA LEU A 59 1.40 1.84 -7.20
C LEU A 59 0.51 3.07 -7.00
N LYS A 60 -0.40 3.33 -7.94
CA LYS A 60 -1.35 4.43 -7.85
C LYS A 60 -2.36 4.19 -6.72
N GLU A 61 -2.92 2.99 -6.68
CA GLU A 61 -3.86 2.57 -5.63
C GLU A 61 -3.19 2.59 -4.26
N TRP A 62 -2.00 2.00 -4.13
CA TRP A 62 -1.21 2.02 -2.89
C TRP A 62 -0.91 3.45 -2.41
N GLY A 63 -0.53 4.35 -3.31
CA GLY A 63 -0.28 5.75 -2.96
C GLY A 63 -1.55 6.49 -2.50
N ALA A 64 -2.70 6.20 -3.13
CA ALA A 64 -3.98 6.77 -2.71
C ALA A 64 -4.36 6.28 -1.31
N LEU A 65 -4.30 4.96 -1.07
CA LEU A 65 -4.59 4.36 0.23
C LEU A 65 -3.72 4.93 1.35
N LEU A 66 -2.42 5.11 1.10
CA LEU A 66 -1.49 5.72 2.06
C LEU A 66 -1.83 7.19 2.33
N ALA A 67 -2.23 7.94 1.31
CA ALA A 67 -2.61 9.34 1.47
C ALA A 67 -3.90 9.47 2.27
N GLU A 68 -4.92 8.66 1.96
CA GLU A 68 -6.18 8.60 2.69
C GLU A 68 -5.95 8.19 4.15
N ALA A 69 -5.15 7.15 4.38
CA ALA A 69 -4.78 6.71 5.72
C ALA A 69 -4.00 7.78 6.52
N GLN A 70 -3.23 8.64 5.84
CA GLN A 70 -2.52 9.75 6.49
C GLN A 70 -3.49 10.89 6.87
N GLN A 71 -4.50 11.15 6.06
CA GLN A 71 -5.49 12.21 6.33
C GLN A 71 -6.43 11.84 7.48
N ASP A 72 -6.81 10.57 7.60
CA ASP A 72 -7.58 10.06 8.74
C ASP A 72 -6.88 10.36 10.09
N MET A 73 -5.54 10.26 10.16
CA MET A 73 -4.78 10.63 11.36
C MET A 73 -4.73 12.13 11.66
N SER A 74 -5.10 13.00 10.71
CA SER A 74 -5.09 14.46 10.90
C SER A 74 -6.46 15.02 11.25
N GLN A 75 -7.52 14.20 11.24
CA GLN A 75 -8.89 14.66 11.43
C GLN A 75 -9.40 14.49 12.88
N ASP A 76 -8.62 13.85 13.76
CA ASP A 76 -8.92 13.69 15.19
C ASP A 76 -8.51 14.92 16.07
N ASP A 77 -7.81 15.91 15.52
CA ASP A 77 -7.33 17.07 16.29
C ASP A 77 -8.25 18.32 16.18
N GLU A 78 -9.38 18.24 15.47
CA GLU A 78 -10.23 19.41 15.19
C GLU A 78 -11.72 19.26 15.56
N GLU A 79 -12.07 18.45 16.56
CA GLU A 79 -13.45 18.45 17.10
C GLU A 79 -13.52 18.30 18.63
N GLU A 80 -12.92 19.22 19.39
CA GLU A 80 -13.34 19.47 20.79
C GLU A 80 -13.16 20.98 21.07
N GLY A 81 -14.13 21.77 20.65
CA GLY A 81 -14.05 23.22 20.87
C GLY A 81 -15.29 24.00 20.51
N GLU A 82 -16.46 23.64 21.05
CA GLU A 82 -17.57 24.59 21.33
C GLU A 82 -18.34 24.21 22.60
#